data_AF-G8BD57-F1
#
_entry.id   AF-G8BD57-F1
#
_cell.length_a   1.000
_cell.length_b   1.000
_cell.length_c   1.000
_cell.angle_alpha   90.00
_cell.angle_beta   90.00
_cell.angle_gamma   90.00
#
_symmetry.space_group_name_H-M   'P 1'
#
loop_
_entity.id
_entity.type
_entity.pdbx_description
1 polymer ?
#
loop_
_entity_poly.entity_id
_entity_poly.type
_entity_poly.pdbx_seq_one_letter_code
_entity_poly.pdbx_strand_id
1 'polypeptide(L)'
;MVRQNRQILTAGKNYAEKQAKKHAVNEVTFDKESREEYLTGFHKRKLQRKKKAQEYIKEQERLARIEERKQLRDERKRDLENQLREFNEKAKELAMINGGLADDDSEGDGEEKAEEDEWTGFDEEATEETSTENKSVSLKGILHHKEVYEPDSNLDGFGDETTVTIESIDKPLGHHANGTNLEQIAKTNNVDLNKSEEVLEEAVERAKNYAVLCGVAKPSKVEKPKAKKKKFRYLSKAERRENTRKEKLKGKLRGKR
;
A
#
# COMPACT_ATOMS: atom_id res chain seq x y z
N MET A 1 23.20 -24.54 -21.24
CA MET A 1 22.90 -24.58 -22.69
C MET A 1 22.63 -23.17 -23.18
N VAL A 2 23.43 -22.64 -24.11
CA VAL A 2 23.32 -21.24 -24.57
C VAL A 2 22.07 -21.08 -25.45
N ARG A 3 21.20 -20.13 -25.11
CA ARG A 3 20.00 -19.84 -25.90
C ARG A 3 20.41 -19.19 -27.21
N GLN A 4 19.85 -19.66 -28.32
CA GLN A 4 20.14 -19.13 -29.65
C GLN A 4 19.60 -17.69 -29.79
N ASN A 5 20.28 -16.83 -30.55
CA ASN A 5 19.88 -15.42 -30.75
C ASN A 5 18.43 -15.29 -31.23
N ARG A 6 17.99 -16.19 -32.11
CA ARG A 6 16.59 -16.27 -32.56
C ARG A 6 15.63 -16.49 -31.39
N GLN A 7 15.95 -17.38 -30.45
CA GLN A 7 15.10 -17.65 -29.29
C GLN A 7 15.01 -16.42 -28.37
N ILE A 8 16.13 -15.73 -28.14
CA ILE A 8 16.18 -14.50 -27.33
C ILE A 8 15.32 -13.41 -27.95
N LEU A 9 15.46 -13.19 -29.26
CA LEU A 9 14.70 -12.17 -29.99
C LEU A 9 13.19 -12.51 -30.12
N THR A 10 12.83 -13.80 -30.19
CA THR A 10 11.42 -14.24 -30.23
C THR A 10 10.76 -14.38 -28.87
N ALA A 11 11.52 -14.37 -27.77
CA ALA A 11 11.00 -14.61 -26.42
C ALA A 11 9.93 -13.61 -26.01
N GLY A 12 10.03 -12.35 -26.45
CA GLY A 12 9.01 -11.32 -26.18
C GLY A 12 7.66 -11.63 -26.80
N LYS A 13 7.62 -12.16 -28.03
CA LYS A 13 6.36 -12.57 -28.70
C LYS A 13 5.72 -13.75 -27.98
N ASN A 14 6.53 -14.76 -27.65
CA ASN A 14 6.07 -15.93 -26.91
C ASN A 14 5.56 -15.56 -25.51
N TYR A 15 6.21 -14.59 -24.84
CA TYR A 15 5.75 -14.06 -23.57
C TYR A 15 4.41 -13.34 -23.71
N ALA A 16 4.26 -12.45 -24.68
CA ALA A 16 3.01 -11.74 -24.95
C ALA A 16 1.86 -12.72 -25.25
N GLU A 17 2.10 -13.72 -26.11
CA GLU A 17 1.11 -14.77 -26.39
C GLU A 17 0.76 -15.60 -25.15
N LYS A 18 1.75 -15.91 -24.30
CA LYS A 18 1.51 -16.63 -23.05
C LYS A 18 0.69 -15.78 -22.07
N GLN A 19 0.98 -14.49 -21.93
CA GLN A 19 0.20 -13.58 -21.09
C GLN A 19 -1.22 -13.38 -21.62
N ALA A 20 -1.39 -13.24 -22.93
CA ALA A 20 -2.71 -13.17 -23.55
C ALA A 20 -3.54 -14.45 -23.27
N LYS A 21 -2.89 -15.62 -23.31
CA LYS A 21 -3.54 -16.91 -23.02
C LYS A 21 -3.84 -17.15 -21.54
N LYS A 22 -3.09 -16.56 -20.60
CA LYS A 22 -3.32 -16.73 -19.15
C LYS A 22 -4.72 -16.32 -18.71
N HIS A 23 -5.31 -15.32 -19.36
CA HIS A 23 -6.67 -14.84 -19.07
C HIS A 23 -7.67 -15.19 -20.19
N ALA A 24 -7.23 -15.89 -21.23
CA ALA A 24 -8.11 -16.35 -22.29
C ALA A 24 -8.81 -17.64 -21.82
N VAL A 25 -10.11 -17.54 -21.61
CA VAL A 25 -10.95 -18.71 -21.37
C VAL A 25 -11.31 -19.31 -22.73
N ASN A 26 -11.16 -20.63 -22.90
CA ASN A 26 -11.39 -21.31 -24.18
C ASN A 26 -12.86 -21.26 -24.63
N GLU A 27 -13.80 -21.28 -23.68
CA GLU A 27 -15.24 -21.24 -23.93
C GLU A 27 -15.95 -20.53 -22.79
N VAL A 28 -16.91 -19.65 -23.12
CA VAL A 28 -17.79 -19.01 -22.13
C VAL A 28 -19.15 -19.68 -22.22
N THR A 29 -19.42 -20.59 -21.29
CA THR A 29 -20.72 -21.26 -21.17
C THR A 29 -21.65 -20.45 -20.26
N PHE A 30 -22.92 -20.34 -20.64
CA PHE A 30 -23.90 -19.61 -19.85
C PHE A 30 -24.69 -20.58 -18.97
N ASP A 31 -24.22 -20.76 -17.74
CA ASP A 31 -24.88 -21.62 -16.78
C ASP A 31 -26.03 -20.89 -16.08
N LYS A 32 -27.25 -21.42 -16.24
CA LYS A 32 -28.48 -20.81 -15.72
C LYS A 32 -28.53 -20.86 -14.20
N GLU A 33 -28.01 -21.92 -13.59
CA GLU A 33 -28.00 -22.07 -12.13
C GLU A 33 -27.08 -21.02 -11.49
N SER A 34 -25.87 -20.84 -12.06
CA SER A 34 -24.95 -19.78 -11.65
C SER A 34 -25.57 -18.38 -11.77
N ARG A 35 -26.40 -18.15 -12.80
CA ARG A 35 -27.13 -16.89 -12.99
C ARG A 35 -28.20 -16.72 -11.91
N GLU A 36 -28.96 -17.75 -11.60
CA GLU A 36 -30.00 -17.71 -10.57
C GLU A 36 -29.40 -17.44 -9.19
N GLU A 37 -28.28 -18.10 -8.84
CA GLU A 37 -27.55 -17.80 -7.62
C GLU A 37 -26.97 -16.38 -7.63
N TYR A 38 -26.45 -15.91 -8.77
CA TYR A 38 -26.01 -14.53 -8.90
C TYR A 38 -27.16 -13.53 -8.83
N LEU A 39 -28.37 -13.84 -9.28
CA LEU A 39 -29.48 -12.90 -9.17
C LEU A 39 -30.06 -12.89 -7.76
N THR A 40 -30.18 -14.03 -7.09
CA THR A 40 -30.80 -14.14 -5.76
C THR A 40 -29.81 -13.88 -4.61
N GLY A 41 -28.54 -14.23 -4.78
CA GLY A 41 -27.48 -14.20 -3.77
C GLY A 41 -26.87 -12.83 -3.46
N PHE A 42 -27.66 -11.74 -3.43
CA PHE A 42 -27.15 -10.38 -3.19
C PHE A 42 -26.37 -10.26 -1.88
N HIS A 43 -26.83 -10.94 -0.83
CA HIS A 43 -26.15 -10.95 0.47
C HIS A 43 -24.78 -11.63 0.38
N LYS A 44 -24.70 -12.78 -0.30
CA LYS A 44 -23.43 -13.50 -0.57
C LYS A 44 -22.44 -12.58 -1.29
N ARG A 45 -22.86 -11.89 -2.36
CA ARG A 45 -21.99 -10.95 -3.10
C ARG A 45 -21.56 -9.74 -2.27
N LYS A 46 -22.45 -9.24 -1.40
CA LYS A 46 -22.10 -8.13 -0.50
C LYS A 46 -21.05 -8.57 0.52
N LEU A 47 -21.17 -9.77 1.08
CA LEU A 47 -20.16 -10.35 1.98
C LEU A 47 -18.85 -10.62 1.27
N GLN A 48 -18.87 -11.22 0.07
CA GLN A 48 -17.68 -11.45 -0.74
C GLN A 48 -16.95 -10.14 -1.06
N ARG A 49 -17.67 -9.08 -1.44
CA ARG A 49 -17.07 -7.75 -1.67
C ARG A 49 -16.41 -7.19 -0.41
N LYS A 50 -17.04 -7.34 0.75
CA LYS A 50 -16.46 -6.91 2.04
C LYS A 50 -15.20 -7.71 2.37
N LYS A 51 -15.24 -9.04 2.26
CA LYS A 51 -14.08 -9.92 2.50
C LYS A 51 -12.92 -9.59 1.56
N LYS A 52 -13.18 -9.47 0.26
CA LYS A 52 -12.18 -9.07 -0.74
C LYS A 52 -11.55 -7.71 -0.44
N ALA A 53 -12.34 -6.74 0.03
CA ALA A 53 -11.81 -5.44 0.44
C ALA A 53 -10.92 -5.55 1.69
N GLN A 54 -11.30 -6.37 2.67
CA GLN A 54 -10.50 -6.64 3.87
C GLN A 54 -9.20 -7.37 3.53
N GLU A 55 -9.24 -8.39 2.68
CA GLU A 55 -8.07 -9.12 2.20
C GLU A 55 -7.09 -8.20 1.46
N TYR A 56 -7.61 -7.37 0.56
CA TYR A 56 -6.80 -6.38 -0.15
C TYR A 56 -6.07 -5.42 0.81
N ILE A 57 -6.76 -4.91 1.83
CA ILE A 57 -6.14 -4.04 2.84
C ILE A 57 -5.05 -4.79 3.62
N LYS A 58 -5.31 -6.04 4.04
CA LYS A 58 -4.33 -6.87 4.75
C LYS A 58 -3.09 -7.15 3.90
N GLU A 59 -3.26 -7.42 2.61
CA GLU A 59 -2.15 -7.62 1.67
C GLU A 59 -1.30 -6.36 1.52
N GLN A 60 -1.94 -5.20 1.37
CA GLN A 60 -1.24 -3.92 1.29
C GLN A 60 -0.47 -3.61 2.58
N GLU A 61 -1.07 -3.84 3.75
CA GLU A 61 -0.40 -3.65 5.03
C GLU A 61 0.80 -4.61 5.20
N ARG A 62 0.65 -5.87 4.77
CA ARG A 62 1.75 -6.84 4.80
C ARG A 62 2.92 -6.38 3.91
N LEU A 63 2.62 -5.90 2.70
CA LEU A 63 3.63 -5.40 1.77
C LEU A 63 4.34 -4.16 2.34
N ALA A 64 3.58 -3.19 2.86
CA ALA A 64 4.13 -2.00 3.51
C ALA A 64 5.05 -2.37 4.68
N ARG A 65 4.64 -3.30 5.54
CA ARG A 65 5.47 -3.78 6.66
C ARG A 65 6.77 -4.45 6.21
N ILE A 66 6.74 -5.18 5.08
CA ILE A 66 7.95 -5.78 4.51
C ILE A 66 8.88 -4.69 3.97
N GLU A 67 8.33 -3.69 3.27
CA GLU A 67 9.08 -2.55 2.75
C GLU A 67 9.71 -1.72 3.87
N GLU A 68 8.96 -1.41 4.93
CA GLU A 68 9.47 -0.72 6.12
C GLU A 68 10.62 -1.49 6.77
N ARG A 69 10.47 -2.81 6.94
CA ARG A 69 11.54 -3.66 7.48
C ARG A 69 12.77 -3.68 6.58
N LYS A 70 12.59 -3.61 5.27
CA LYS A 70 13.70 -3.54 4.31
C LYS A 70 14.41 -2.20 4.42
N GLN A 71 13.66 -1.09 4.40
CA GLN A 71 14.21 0.26 4.57
C GLN A 71 15.01 0.38 5.86
N LEU A 72 14.49 -0.13 6.97
CA LEU A 72 15.18 -0.08 8.25
C LEU A 72 16.47 -0.92 8.26
N ARG A 73 16.51 -2.07 7.57
CA ARG A 73 17.76 -2.83 7.40
C ARG A 73 18.77 -2.08 6.53
N ASP A 74 18.30 -1.46 5.45
CA ASP A 74 19.14 -0.68 4.54
C ASP A 74 19.71 0.56 5.25
N GLU A 75 18.92 1.23 6.08
CA GLU A 75 19.34 2.34 6.95
C GLU A 75 20.42 1.89 7.94
N ARG A 76 20.18 0.81 8.70
CA ARG A 76 21.19 0.26 9.62
C ARG A 76 22.49 -0.10 8.89
N LYS A 77 22.40 -0.65 7.69
CA LYS A 77 23.57 -1.02 6.88
C LYS A 77 24.36 0.23 6.47
N ARG A 78 23.67 1.29 6.03
CA ARG A 78 24.30 2.58 5.69
C ARG A 78 24.92 3.24 6.91
N ASP A 79 24.25 3.23 8.06
CA ASP A 79 24.78 3.79 9.30
C ASP A 79 26.07 3.06 9.72
N LEU A 80 26.09 1.73 9.62
CA LEU A 80 27.26 0.91 9.90
C LEU A 80 28.40 1.19 8.90
N GLU A 81 28.11 1.32 7.61
CA GLU A 81 29.09 1.68 6.58
C GLU A 81 29.69 3.07 6.83
N ASN A 82 28.85 4.05 7.19
CA ASN A 82 29.30 5.39 7.58
C ASN A 82 30.19 5.34 8.83
N GLN A 83 29.83 4.57 9.86
CA GLN A 83 30.63 4.39 11.06
C GLN A 83 31.99 3.75 10.76
N LEU A 84 32.04 2.72 9.92
CA LEU A 84 33.29 2.09 9.49
C LEU A 84 34.15 3.05 8.69
N ARG A 85 33.54 3.84 7.79
CA ARG A 85 34.24 4.87 7.03
C ARG A 85 34.83 5.94 7.94
N GLU A 86 34.05 6.48 8.87
CA GLU A 86 34.53 7.45 9.87
C GLU A 86 35.63 6.87 10.76
N PHE A 87 35.52 5.60 11.14
CA PHE A 87 36.54 4.90 11.92
C PHE A 87 37.84 4.77 11.13
N ASN A 88 37.78 4.35 9.86
CA ASN A 88 38.93 4.24 8.97
C ASN A 88 39.58 5.60 8.71
N GLU A 89 38.79 6.66 8.51
CA GLU A 89 39.29 8.03 8.36
C GLU A 89 40.02 8.50 9.62
N LYS A 90 39.43 8.32 10.82
CA LYS A 90 40.08 8.64 12.09
C LYS A 90 41.35 7.82 12.34
N ALA A 91 41.34 6.52 12.01
CA ALA A 91 42.50 5.65 12.12
C ALA A 91 43.64 6.12 11.21
N LYS A 92 43.31 6.55 9.98
CA LYS A 92 44.27 7.14 9.03
C LYS A 92 44.83 8.47 9.53
N GLU A 93 43.98 9.35 10.09
CA GLU A 93 44.42 10.61 10.71
C GLU A 93 45.38 10.37 11.87
N LEU A 94 45.05 9.42 12.78
CA LEU A 94 45.92 9.05 13.89
C LEU A 94 47.25 8.44 13.40
N ALA A 95 47.22 7.60 12.37
CA ALA A 95 48.43 7.04 11.76
C ALA A 95 49.31 8.14 11.13
N MET A 96 48.72 9.16 10.53
CA MET A 96 49.46 10.33 10.01
C MET A 96 50.07 11.19 11.14
N ILE A 97 49.35 11.39 12.25
CA ILE A 97 49.83 12.17 13.40
C ILE A 97 50.95 11.45 14.16
N ASN A 98 50.91 10.12 14.26
CA ASN A 98 51.88 9.34 15.04
C ASN A 98 53.25 9.13 14.35
N GLY A 99 53.50 9.76 13.20
CA GLY A 99 54.80 9.77 12.52
C GLY A 99 55.01 8.55 11.62
N GLY A 100 54.74 8.71 10.32
CA GLY A 100 54.72 7.62 9.35
C GLY A 100 56.05 6.90 9.11
N LEU A 101 55.97 5.58 8.95
CA LEU A 101 56.87 4.78 8.12
C LEU A 101 56.18 3.47 7.71
N ALA A 102 55.64 3.44 6.48
CA ALA A 102 55.51 2.29 5.56
C ALA A 102 54.33 2.55 4.60
N ASP A 103 54.69 3.15 3.47
CA ASP A 103 54.05 2.93 2.18
C ASP A 103 54.32 1.46 1.78
N ASP A 104 53.29 0.66 1.51
CA ASP A 104 53.43 -0.50 0.62
C ASP A 104 52.10 -0.79 -0.06
N ASP A 105 52.16 -0.60 -1.36
CA ASP A 105 51.23 -0.97 -2.40
C ASP A 105 51.12 -2.52 -2.40
N SER A 106 50.10 -3.07 -1.73
CA SER A 106 49.77 -4.48 -1.89
C SER A 106 48.45 -4.60 -2.63
N GLU A 107 48.55 -4.58 -3.96
CA GLU A 107 47.70 -5.41 -4.80
C GLU A 107 47.89 -6.87 -4.39
N GLY A 108 47.13 -7.27 -3.36
CA GLY A 108 46.92 -8.64 -2.96
C GLY A 108 45.65 -9.14 -3.62
N ASP A 109 45.80 -9.68 -4.83
CA ASP A 109 44.92 -10.70 -5.39
C ASP A 109 44.89 -11.90 -4.41
N GLY A 110 44.01 -11.79 -3.42
CA GLY A 110 43.70 -12.81 -2.45
C GLY A 110 42.36 -13.44 -2.81
N GLU A 111 42.39 -14.38 -3.75
CA GLU A 111 41.42 -15.48 -3.78
C GLU A 111 41.51 -16.28 -2.46
N GLU A 112 41.07 -15.69 -1.35
CA GLU A 112 40.75 -16.44 -0.16
C GLU A 112 39.26 -16.73 -0.19
N LYS A 113 38.98 -17.99 -0.56
CA LYS A 113 37.76 -18.70 -0.17
C LYS A 113 37.54 -18.50 1.32
N ALA A 114 36.80 -17.45 1.69
CA ALA A 114 36.07 -17.44 2.93
C ALA A 114 35.03 -18.55 2.78
N GLU A 115 35.37 -19.74 3.29
CA GLU A 115 34.41 -20.78 3.56
C GLU A 115 33.22 -20.12 4.23
N GLU A 116 32.06 -20.32 3.63
CA GLU A 116 30.78 -20.05 4.24
C GLU A 116 30.74 -20.87 5.53
N ASP A 117 31.15 -20.27 6.65
CA ASP A 117 30.64 -20.64 7.97
C ASP A 117 29.15 -20.30 7.98
N GLU A 118 28.42 -21.16 7.29
CA GLU A 118 26.98 -21.25 7.22
C GLU A 118 26.54 -21.40 8.68
N TRP A 119 25.96 -20.33 9.22
CA TRP A 119 25.39 -20.30 10.56
C TRP A 119 24.45 -21.50 10.74
N THR A 120 24.95 -22.55 11.40
CA THR A 120 24.15 -23.70 11.82
C THR A 120 23.34 -23.25 13.02
N GLY A 121 22.11 -22.81 12.75
CA GLY A 121 21.16 -22.41 13.79
C GLY A 121 21.11 -23.46 14.90
N PHE A 122 21.06 -22.99 16.14
CA PHE A 122 21.15 -23.80 17.35
C PHE A 122 20.47 -25.17 17.20
N ASP A 123 21.27 -26.23 17.29
CA ASP A 123 20.79 -27.61 17.45
C ASP A 123 19.93 -27.67 18.70
N GLU A 124 18.63 -27.83 18.47
CA GLU A 124 17.60 -27.95 19.47
C GLU A 124 17.47 -29.44 19.81
N GLU A 125 18.27 -29.93 20.76
CA GLU A 125 18.08 -31.26 21.34
C GLU A 125 18.13 -31.21 22.88
N ALA A 126 17.02 -31.66 23.46
CA ALA A 126 16.78 -32.05 24.85
C ALA A 126 16.52 -30.96 25.92
N THR A 127 15.31 -30.40 25.90
CA THR A 127 14.49 -30.32 27.13
C THR A 127 13.05 -30.72 26.82
N GLU A 128 12.69 -31.94 27.25
CA GLU A 128 11.34 -32.46 27.17
C GLU A 128 10.39 -31.75 28.17
N GLU A 129 9.11 -31.77 27.78
CA GLU A 129 7.90 -31.54 28.59
C GLU A 129 7.37 -30.10 28.75
N THR A 130 6.50 -29.67 27.83
CA THR A 130 5.07 -29.41 28.12
C THR A 130 4.29 -28.90 26.88
N SER A 131 3.41 -29.77 26.36
CA SER A 131 2.10 -29.47 25.76
C SER A 131 1.85 -28.12 25.06
N THR A 132 1.80 -28.12 23.72
CA THR A 132 0.60 -27.80 22.90
C THR A 132 0.96 -27.82 21.41
N GLU A 133 0.14 -28.52 20.63
CA GLU A 133 0.34 -28.80 19.21
C GLU A 133 0.40 -27.51 18.36
N ASN A 134 1.59 -27.18 17.86
CA ASN A 134 1.76 -26.27 16.73
C ASN A 134 2.59 -26.99 15.66
N LYS A 135 1.91 -27.74 14.80
CA LYS A 135 2.51 -28.29 13.58
C LYS A 135 3.12 -27.12 12.79
N SER A 136 4.45 -27.08 12.75
CA SER A 136 5.22 -26.21 11.88
C SER A 136 4.91 -26.59 10.43
N VAL A 137 4.04 -25.83 9.78
CA VAL A 137 3.77 -25.98 8.35
C VAL A 137 5.02 -25.52 7.61
N SER A 138 5.85 -26.48 7.20
CA SER A 138 6.91 -26.28 6.21
C SER A 138 6.40 -25.39 5.08
N LEU A 139 7.09 -24.27 4.83
CA LEU A 139 6.75 -23.29 3.80
C LEU A 139 6.92 -23.94 2.41
N LYS A 140 5.93 -24.71 1.97
CA LYS A 140 5.85 -25.20 0.60
C LYS A 140 5.66 -23.98 -0.31
N GLY A 141 6.43 -23.94 -1.40
CA GLY A 141 6.37 -22.88 -2.40
C GLY A 141 4.96 -22.63 -2.92
N ILE A 142 4.76 -21.46 -3.54
CA ILE A 142 3.49 -20.81 -3.94
C ILE A 142 2.76 -21.55 -5.08
N LEU A 143 2.98 -22.86 -5.21
CA LEU A 143 2.43 -23.70 -6.26
C LEU A 143 1.16 -24.38 -5.74
N HIS A 144 0.02 -23.80 -6.11
CA HIS A 144 -1.34 -24.34 -5.96
C HIS A 144 -1.61 -25.09 -4.64
N HIS A 145 -1.99 -24.35 -3.60
CA HIS A 145 -2.46 -24.98 -2.36
C HIS A 145 -3.95 -25.34 -2.49
N LYS A 146 -4.28 -26.62 -2.31
CA LYS A 146 -5.66 -27.08 -2.12
C LYS A 146 -5.97 -26.99 -0.63
N GLU A 147 -6.84 -26.06 -0.25
CA GLU A 147 -7.41 -26.01 1.10
C GLU A 147 -8.66 -26.91 1.14
N VAL A 148 -8.64 -27.89 2.05
CA VAL A 148 -9.81 -28.73 2.34
C VAL A 148 -10.50 -28.13 3.56
N TYR A 149 -11.77 -27.75 3.41
CA TYR A 149 -12.58 -27.25 4.51
C TYR A 149 -13.37 -28.41 5.10
N GLU A 150 -13.00 -28.82 6.32
CA GLU A 150 -13.83 -29.73 7.13
C GLU A 150 -14.99 -28.90 7.71
N PRO A 151 -16.26 -29.27 7.45
CA PRO A 151 -17.38 -28.59 8.09
C PRO A 151 -17.40 -28.93 9.58
N ASP A 152 -17.54 -27.90 10.43
CA ASP A 152 -17.80 -28.08 11.86
C ASP A 152 -18.98 -29.05 12.03
N SER A 153 -18.73 -30.15 12.74
CA SER A 153 -19.56 -31.36 12.85
C SER A 153 -20.88 -31.15 13.63
N ASN A 154 -21.55 -30.03 13.46
CA ASN A 154 -22.77 -29.65 14.17
C ASN A 154 -23.86 -29.06 13.27
N LEU A 155 -23.83 -29.29 11.95
CA LEU A 155 -24.97 -28.95 11.10
C LEU A 155 -25.34 -30.11 10.15
N ASP A 156 -26.44 -30.74 10.51
CA ASP A 156 -27.26 -31.72 9.79
C ASP A 156 -26.90 -32.02 8.32
N GLY A 157 -26.29 -33.20 8.12
CA GLY A 157 -26.78 -34.14 7.10
C GLY A 157 -26.28 -34.03 5.64
N PHE A 158 -25.26 -33.25 5.33
CA PHE A 158 -24.62 -33.29 4.00
C PHE A 158 -23.09 -33.33 4.15
N GLY A 159 -22.54 -34.54 4.18
CA GLY A 159 -21.11 -34.83 4.35
C GLY A 159 -20.30 -34.77 3.05
N ASP A 160 -20.61 -33.83 2.15
CA ASP A 160 -19.90 -33.71 0.88
C ASP A 160 -18.75 -32.69 1.01
N GLU A 161 -17.53 -33.20 0.94
CA GLU A 161 -16.28 -32.45 0.96
C GLU A 161 -16.22 -31.49 -0.24
N THR A 162 -16.20 -30.18 0.00
CA THR A 162 -16.10 -29.20 -1.09
C THR A 162 -14.66 -28.70 -1.23
N THR A 163 -14.00 -29.00 -2.35
CA THR A 163 -12.65 -28.54 -2.66
C THR A 163 -12.69 -27.38 -3.64
N VAL A 164 -12.07 -26.23 -3.31
CA VAL A 164 -11.92 -25.09 -4.22
C VAL A 164 -10.45 -24.88 -4.53
N THR A 165 -10.09 -24.97 -5.81
CA THR A 165 -8.76 -24.62 -6.32
C THR A 165 -8.65 -23.11 -6.51
N ILE A 166 -7.80 -22.47 -5.71
CA ILE A 166 -7.55 -21.02 -5.77
C ILE A 166 -6.32 -20.78 -6.65
N GLU A 167 -6.52 -20.14 -7.80
CA GLU A 167 -5.43 -19.67 -8.66
C GLU A 167 -5.12 -18.20 -8.36
N SER A 168 -3.87 -17.92 -7.98
CA SER A 168 -3.35 -16.57 -7.80
C SER A 168 -3.28 -15.90 -9.18
N ILE A 169 -4.18 -14.95 -9.44
CA ILE A 169 -3.98 -14.01 -10.56
C ILE A 169 -2.86 -13.07 -10.13
N ASP A 170 -1.64 -13.41 -10.54
CA ASP A 170 -0.52 -12.47 -10.62
C ASP A 170 -0.98 -11.29 -11.47
N LYS A 171 -1.34 -10.18 -10.82
CA LYS A 171 -1.37 -8.89 -11.51
C LYS A 171 0.01 -8.73 -12.15
N PRO A 172 0.13 -8.43 -13.45
CA PRO A 172 1.42 -8.20 -14.07
C PRO A 172 2.08 -7.01 -13.35
N LEU A 173 3.00 -7.33 -12.45
CA LEU A 173 3.86 -6.38 -11.77
C LEU A 173 4.68 -5.65 -12.84
N GLY A 174 4.71 -4.32 -12.74
CA GLY A 174 5.86 -3.53 -13.19
C GLY A 174 5.77 -2.89 -14.58
N HIS A 175 4.84 -1.95 -14.77
CA HIS A 175 4.91 -1.00 -15.89
C HIS A 175 5.23 0.45 -15.50
N HIS A 176 5.86 0.72 -14.34
CA HIS A 176 6.39 2.07 -14.05
C HIS A 176 7.74 2.05 -13.31
N ALA A 177 8.61 1.10 -13.59
CA ALA A 177 10.01 1.17 -13.15
C ALA A 177 10.92 1.94 -14.15
N ASN A 178 10.44 2.23 -15.37
CA ASN A 178 11.16 3.02 -16.36
C ASN A 178 10.17 3.94 -17.10
N GLY A 179 9.94 5.14 -16.57
CA GLY A 179 9.48 6.34 -17.30
C GLY A 179 8.65 6.19 -18.58
N THR A 180 7.66 5.32 -18.63
CA THR A 180 6.71 5.31 -19.74
C THR A 180 5.88 6.58 -19.59
N ASN A 181 6.12 7.55 -20.47
CA ASN A 181 5.57 8.90 -20.41
C ASN A 181 4.06 8.84 -20.15
N LEU A 182 3.63 9.26 -18.95
CA LEU A 182 2.21 9.44 -18.59
C LEU A 182 1.47 10.24 -19.67
N GLU A 183 2.16 11.19 -20.30
CA GLU A 183 1.66 11.96 -21.43
C GLU A 183 1.34 11.13 -22.66
N GLN A 184 2.12 10.09 -22.98
CA GLN A 184 1.85 9.23 -24.13
C GLN A 184 0.61 8.37 -23.89
N ILE A 185 0.47 7.84 -22.68
CA ILE A 185 -0.71 7.05 -22.27
C ILE A 185 -1.95 7.96 -22.23
N ALA A 186 -1.82 9.19 -21.74
CA ALA A 186 -2.90 10.17 -21.75
C ALA A 186 -3.29 10.56 -23.18
N LYS A 187 -2.32 10.80 -24.07
CA LYS A 187 -2.55 11.08 -25.50
C LYS A 187 -3.24 9.92 -26.20
N THR A 188 -2.86 8.66 -25.94
CA THR A 188 -3.55 7.49 -26.52
C THR A 188 -4.99 7.35 -26.05
N ASN A 189 -5.30 7.85 -24.85
CA ASN A 189 -6.63 7.84 -24.26
C ASN A 189 -7.38 9.16 -24.44
N ASN A 190 -6.83 10.09 -25.24
CA ASN A 190 -7.36 11.44 -25.48
C ASN A 190 -7.70 12.21 -24.17
N VAL A 191 -6.82 12.12 -23.16
CA VAL A 191 -6.97 12.79 -21.87
C VAL A 191 -6.04 14.00 -21.79
N ASP A 192 -6.61 15.18 -21.46
CA ASP A 192 -5.87 16.41 -21.22
C ASP A 192 -5.25 16.43 -19.82
N LEU A 193 -3.92 16.26 -19.72
CA LEU A 193 -3.22 16.28 -18.43
C LEU A 193 -3.15 17.66 -17.78
N ASN A 194 -3.25 18.75 -18.55
CA ASN A 194 -3.22 20.12 -18.02
C ASN A 194 -4.38 20.44 -17.07
N LYS A 195 -5.49 19.71 -17.17
CA LYS A 195 -6.67 19.86 -16.30
C LYS A 195 -6.71 18.83 -15.17
N SER A 196 -5.67 18.01 -15.04
CA SER A 196 -5.66 16.91 -14.06
C SER A 196 -5.79 17.40 -12.62
N GLU A 197 -5.13 18.52 -12.29
CA GLU A 197 -5.19 19.15 -10.97
C GLU A 197 -6.60 19.70 -10.67
N GLU A 198 -7.20 20.43 -11.61
CA GLU A 198 -8.56 20.96 -11.48
C GLU A 198 -9.59 19.84 -11.29
N VAL A 199 -9.51 18.77 -12.09
CA VAL A 199 -10.39 17.60 -11.96
C VAL A 199 -10.21 16.90 -10.61
N LEU A 200 -8.97 16.85 -10.10
CA LEU A 200 -8.67 16.29 -8.78
C LEU A 200 -9.30 17.14 -7.67
N GLU A 201 -9.15 18.47 -7.73
CA GLU A 201 -9.76 19.40 -6.79
C GLU A 201 -11.28 19.27 -6.76
N GLU A 202 -11.94 19.29 -7.92
CA GLU A 202 -13.39 19.11 -8.05
C GLU A 202 -13.88 17.76 -7.51
N ALA A 203 -13.12 16.68 -7.75
CA ALA A 203 -13.46 15.36 -7.25
C ALA A 203 -13.36 15.30 -5.72
N VAL A 204 -12.33 15.92 -5.15
CA VAL A 204 -12.14 16.03 -3.69
C VAL A 204 -13.25 16.88 -3.07
N GLU A 205 -13.64 17.99 -3.68
CA GLU A 205 -14.76 18.81 -3.21
C GLU A 205 -16.10 18.07 -3.27
N ARG A 206 -16.39 17.36 -4.36
CA ARG A 206 -17.58 16.51 -4.48
C ARG A 206 -17.61 15.43 -3.40
N ALA A 207 -16.49 14.77 -3.14
CA ALA A 207 -16.38 13.77 -2.09
C ALA A 207 -16.61 14.36 -0.70
N LYS A 208 -16.03 15.54 -0.41
CA LYS A 208 -16.25 16.27 0.85
C LYS A 208 -17.72 16.65 1.02
N ASN A 209 -18.36 17.18 -0.02
CA ASN A 209 -19.77 17.56 0.00
C ASN A 209 -20.68 16.34 0.19
N TYR A 210 -20.38 15.23 -0.48
CA TYR A 210 -21.11 13.97 -0.30
C TYR A 210 -20.96 13.40 1.11
N ALA A 211 -19.74 13.45 1.68
CA ALA A 211 -19.51 13.04 3.07
C ALA A 211 -20.31 13.89 4.07
N VAL A 212 -20.49 15.18 3.80
CA VAL A 212 -21.36 16.07 4.57
C VAL A 212 -22.83 15.70 4.40
N LEU A 213 -23.27 15.42 3.17
CA LEU A 213 -24.65 15.04 2.86
C LEU A 213 -25.04 13.69 3.50
N CYS A 214 -24.11 12.73 3.51
CA CYS A 214 -24.28 11.45 4.22
C CYS A 214 -24.13 11.56 5.75
N GLY A 215 -23.86 12.75 6.29
CA GLY A 215 -23.72 12.98 7.73
C GLY A 215 -22.46 12.38 8.35
N VAL A 216 -21.52 11.88 7.54
CA VAL A 216 -20.24 11.30 7.99
C VAL A 216 -19.27 12.41 8.38
N ALA A 217 -19.28 13.52 7.65
CA ALA A 217 -18.48 14.70 7.93
C ALA A 217 -19.37 15.87 8.36
N LYS A 218 -18.87 16.69 9.30
CA LYS A 218 -19.51 17.99 9.58
C LYS A 218 -19.15 18.95 8.45
N PRO A 219 -20.07 19.82 7.99
CA PRO A 219 -19.70 20.84 7.01
C PRO A 219 -18.51 21.61 7.57
N SER A 220 -17.46 21.76 6.75
CA SER A 220 -16.27 22.49 7.16
C SER A 220 -16.73 23.88 7.57
N LYS A 221 -16.77 24.15 8.88
CA LYS A 221 -16.91 25.50 9.37
C LYS A 221 -15.64 26.18 8.92
N VAL A 222 -15.71 26.97 7.85
CA VAL A 222 -14.77 28.08 7.65
C VAL A 222 -14.70 28.75 9.01
N GLU A 223 -13.56 28.67 9.68
CA GLU A 223 -13.39 29.17 11.03
C GLU A 223 -13.49 30.70 11.00
N LYS A 224 -14.72 31.21 10.85
CA LYS A 224 -15.00 32.60 11.16
C LYS A 224 -14.63 32.73 12.63
N PRO A 225 -13.71 33.62 12.99
CA PRO A 225 -13.18 33.71 14.34
C PRO A 225 -14.36 33.76 15.31
N LYS A 226 -14.41 32.82 16.26
CA LYS A 226 -15.52 32.72 17.21
C LYS A 226 -15.74 34.09 17.82
N ALA A 227 -16.89 34.71 17.53
CA ALA A 227 -17.21 36.02 18.06
C ALA A 227 -17.11 35.94 19.59
N LYS A 228 -16.16 36.67 20.18
CA LYS A 228 -15.95 36.68 21.63
C LYS A 228 -17.31 36.96 22.29
N LYS A 229 -17.74 36.08 23.21
CA LYS A 229 -18.99 36.28 23.96
C LYS A 229 -18.92 37.68 24.59
N LYS A 230 -19.85 38.56 24.22
CA LYS A 230 -19.92 39.90 24.80
C LYS A 230 -20.21 39.73 26.29
N LYS A 231 -19.23 40.01 27.15
CA LYS A 231 -19.48 40.09 28.59
C LYS A 231 -20.52 41.19 28.79
N PHE A 232 -21.58 40.91 29.55
CA PHE A 232 -22.60 41.91 29.84
C PHE A 232 -21.92 43.10 30.50
N ARG A 233 -21.87 44.22 29.78
CA ARG A 233 -21.37 45.51 30.24
C ARG A 233 -22.34 46.55 29.75
N TYR A 234 -22.59 47.54 30.58
CA TYR A 234 -23.36 48.68 30.15
C TYR A 234 -22.61 49.39 29.03
N LEU A 235 -23.30 49.58 27.91
CA LEU A 235 -22.79 50.38 26.80
C LEU A 235 -22.48 51.79 27.31
N SER A 236 -21.34 52.34 26.90
CA SER A 236 -21.02 53.73 27.21
C SER A 236 -22.05 54.69 26.58
N LYS A 237 -22.13 55.92 27.08
CA LYS A 237 -23.05 56.94 26.55
C LYS A 237 -22.80 57.20 25.05
N ALA A 238 -21.55 57.12 24.60
CA ALA A 238 -21.16 57.25 23.20
C ALA A 238 -21.65 56.05 22.36
N GLU A 239 -21.43 54.82 22.83
CA GLU A 239 -21.86 53.60 22.14
C GLU A 239 -23.39 53.51 22.01
N ARG A 240 -24.13 53.97 23.03
CA ARG A 240 -25.60 54.04 22.99
C ARG A 240 -26.10 55.02 21.92
N ARG A 241 -25.44 56.17 21.78
CA ARG A 241 -25.72 57.15 20.72
C ARG A 241 -25.43 56.59 19.33
N GLU A 242 -24.35 55.82 19.16
CA GLU A 242 -24.07 55.18 17.88
C GLU A 242 -25.08 54.08 17.52
N ASN A 243 -25.47 53.26 18.49
CA ASN A 243 -26.46 52.21 18.25
C ASN A 243 -27.82 52.80 17.86
N THR A 244 -28.29 53.83 18.58
CA THR A 244 -29.52 54.55 18.21
C THR A 244 -29.41 55.21 16.82
N ARG A 245 -28.24 55.74 16.45
CA ARG A 245 -28.01 56.25 15.08
C ARG A 245 -28.09 55.14 14.04
N LYS A 246 -27.45 53.99 14.27
CA LYS A 246 -27.49 52.81 13.38
C LYS A 246 -28.91 52.27 13.22
N GLU A 247 -29.70 52.21 14.29
CA GLU A 247 -31.10 51.80 14.24
C GLU A 247 -31.95 52.78 13.44
N LYS A 248 -31.78 54.09 13.64
CA LYS A 248 -32.44 55.12 12.83
C LYS A 248 -32.09 54.99 11.34
N LEU A 249 -30.82 54.72 11.03
CA LEU A 249 -30.36 54.51 9.64
C LEU A 249 -30.98 53.24 9.03
N LYS A 250 -31.00 52.13 9.77
CA LYS A 250 -31.66 50.89 9.33
C LYS A 250 -33.16 51.08 9.12
N GLY A 251 -33.83 51.84 10.00
CA GLY A 251 -35.24 52.20 9.85
C GLY A 251 -35.48 53.02 8.57
N LYS A 252 -34.63 54.01 8.29
CA LYS A 252 -34.69 54.80 7.04
C LYS A 252 -34.44 53.96 5.78
N LEU A 253 -33.51 53.00 5.84
CA LEU A 253 -33.22 52.10 4.71
C LEU A 253 -34.38 51.12 4.47
N ARG A 254 -35.00 50.61 5.54
CA ARG A 254 -36.17 49.72 5.44
C ARG A 254 -37.43 50.45 4.97
N GLY A 255 -37.59 51.73 5.31
CA GLY A 255 -38.69 52.57 4.85
C GLY A 255 -38.49 53.19 3.46
N LYS A 256 -37.37 52.89 2.77
CA LYS A 256 -37.08 53.28 1.38
C LYS A 256 -37.21 52.10 0.40
N ARG A 257 -37.86 51.01 0.81
CA ARG A 257 -38.30 49.92 -0.07
C ARG A 257 -39.80 50.00 -0.25
#